data_AF-A0A699YJK7-F1
#
_entry.id   AF-A0A699YJK7-F1
#
_cell.length_a   1.000
_cell.length_b   1.000
_cell.length_c   1.000
_cell.angle_alpha   90.00
_cell.angle_beta   90.00
_cell.angle_gamma   90.00
#
_symmetry.space_group_name_H-M   'P 1'
#
loop_
_entity.id
_entity.type
_entity.pdbx_description
1 polymer ?
#
loop_
_entity_poly.entity_id
_entity_poly.type
_entity_poly.pdbx_seq_one_letter_code
_entity_poly.pdbx_strand_id
1 'polypeptide(L)'
;MLGVAAWNQGQAPAGPGPQVLGGYRQHAAGELHGGIRAEQVIDKLTERITDRLRLELKVELQKESASMQVAANAAAVAMDGFLAAEIETQNACPICYELMVPPDKAPQLLFPCGHTFCTACVTSHIEKHHKCHCPVCRKKIESRAPNYSLQQLILNFVNRRDKVLAAKGEGGAGGQGGLRAAVHQ
;
A
#
# COMPACT_ATOMS: atom_id res chain seq x y z
N MET A 1 17.77 50.30 21.55
CA MET A 1 16.56 51.15 21.66
C MET A 1 15.50 50.43 20.84
N LEU A 2 14.35 49.92 21.31
CA LEU A 2 13.49 50.02 22.49
C LEU A 2 12.89 48.60 22.65
N GLY A 3 12.54 48.04 23.81
CA GLY A 3 11.82 48.61 24.95
C GLY A 3 10.54 47.76 25.14
N VAL A 4 10.60 46.82 26.09
CA VAL A 4 9.51 45.90 26.46
C VAL A 4 8.45 46.68 27.26
N ALA A 5 7.17 46.56 26.88
CA ALA A 5 6.08 47.27 27.54
C ALA A 5 5.67 46.59 28.87
N ALA A 6 5.74 47.38 29.94
CA ALA A 6 5.38 47.02 31.30
C ALA A 6 3.86 47.00 31.51
N TRP A 7 3.37 46.00 32.24
CA TRP A 7 2.00 45.93 32.73
C TRP A 7 1.84 46.79 33.99
N ASN A 8 0.81 47.62 33.99
CA ASN A 8 0.54 48.62 35.02
C ASN A 8 -0.32 48.04 36.15
N GLN A 9 0.05 48.34 37.39
CA GLN A 9 -0.61 47.91 38.63
C GLN A 9 -1.80 48.84 38.95
N GLY A 10 -2.97 48.25 39.21
CA GLY A 10 -4.15 48.94 39.74
C GLY A 10 -4.56 48.33 41.08
N GLN A 11 -4.51 49.14 42.13
CA GLN A 11 -4.73 48.79 43.54
C GLN A 11 -6.22 48.53 43.87
N ALA A 12 -6.46 47.62 44.82
CA ALA A 12 -7.76 47.40 45.45
C ALA A 12 -7.87 48.22 46.76
N PRO A 13 -9.06 48.75 47.13
CA PRO A 13 -9.26 49.34 48.44
C PRO A 13 -9.73 48.32 49.49
N ALA A 14 -9.23 48.50 50.71
CA ALA A 14 -9.57 47.76 51.91
C ALA A 14 -10.73 48.43 52.67
N GLY A 15 -11.54 47.62 53.38
CA GLY A 15 -12.51 48.07 54.37
C GLY A 15 -13.07 46.89 55.20
N PRO A 16 -13.48 47.11 56.47
CA PRO A 16 -13.09 46.23 57.58
C PRO A 16 -14.23 45.40 58.20
N GLY A 17 -13.86 44.39 58.99
CA GLY A 17 -14.55 44.07 60.25
C GLY A 17 -15.26 42.71 60.36
N PRO A 18 -15.49 42.20 61.59
CA PRO A 18 -15.20 40.81 61.94
C PRO A 18 -16.40 39.95 62.38
N GLN A 19 -16.24 38.63 62.17
CA GLN A 19 -16.58 37.50 63.05
C GLN A 19 -18.05 37.24 63.47
N VAL A 20 -18.48 35.99 63.25
CA VAL A 20 -18.91 34.98 64.25
C VAL A 20 -20.03 34.07 63.69
N LEU A 21 -19.66 32.79 63.55
CA LEU A 21 -20.41 31.54 63.80
C LEU A 21 -21.96 31.61 63.84
N GLY A 22 -22.61 30.92 62.89
CA GLY A 22 -24.05 30.65 62.93
C GLY A 22 -24.40 29.42 62.09
N GLY A 23 -24.96 28.40 62.73
CA GLY A 23 -25.00 27.02 62.24
C GLY A 23 -25.73 26.79 60.93
N TYR A 24 -25.16 25.91 60.10
CA TYR A 24 -25.91 25.26 59.04
C TYR A 24 -26.91 24.31 59.71
N ARG A 25 -28.16 24.78 59.77
CA ARG A 25 -29.31 24.01 60.21
C ARG A 25 -29.41 22.75 59.36
N GLN A 26 -29.20 21.60 59.98
CA GLN A 26 -29.55 20.30 59.40
C GLN A 26 -31.06 20.34 59.15
N HIS A 27 -31.46 20.49 57.90
CA HIS A 27 -32.83 20.22 57.50
C HIS A 27 -33.02 18.71 57.57
N ALA A 28 -33.87 18.32 58.51
CA ALA A 28 -34.29 16.97 58.78
C ALA A 28 -34.73 16.26 57.50
N ALA A 29 -34.28 15.00 57.38
CA ALA A 29 -34.82 14.03 56.45
C ALA A 29 -36.33 13.86 56.73
N GLY A 30 -37.15 14.38 55.83
CA GLY A 30 -38.59 14.17 55.77
C GLY A 30 -38.93 13.61 54.39
N GLU A 31 -39.61 12.47 54.38
CA GLU A 31 -39.76 11.55 53.26
C GLU A 31 -40.62 12.03 52.08
N LEU A 32 -40.51 11.21 51.02
CA LEU A 32 -41.23 11.16 49.75
C LEU A 32 -40.72 12.19 48.74
N HIS A 33 -40.06 11.70 47.69
CA HIS A 33 -40.60 11.67 46.33
C HIS A 33 -39.82 10.59 45.57
N GLY A 34 -40.52 9.59 45.03
CA GLY A 34 -40.00 8.73 43.95
C GLY A 34 -39.85 9.52 42.64
N GLY A 35 -39.14 10.65 42.71
CA GLY A 35 -38.93 11.59 41.63
C GLY A 35 -37.48 11.51 41.16
N ILE A 36 -37.29 11.35 39.86
CA ILE A 36 -35.97 11.34 39.24
C ILE A 36 -35.34 12.72 39.45
N ARG A 37 -34.14 12.77 40.05
CA ARG A 37 -33.40 14.02 40.24
C ARG A 37 -33.02 14.61 38.88
N ALA A 38 -33.12 15.94 38.74
CA ALA A 38 -32.80 16.62 37.49
C ALA A 38 -31.37 16.32 37.01
N GLU A 39 -30.40 16.22 37.94
CA GLU A 39 -29.01 15.88 37.60
C GLU A 39 -28.91 14.47 36.99
N GLN A 40 -29.64 13.49 37.54
CA GLN A 40 -29.66 12.12 37.01
C GLN A 40 -30.26 12.04 35.60
N VAL A 41 -31.19 12.94 35.27
CA VAL A 41 -31.75 13.05 33.91
C VAL A 41 -30.72 13.65 32.96
N ILE A 42 -30.01 14.70 33.38
CA ILE A 42 -28.96 15.34 32.59
C ILE A 42 -27.82 14.36 32.31
N ASP A 43 -27.37 13.59 33.30
CA ASP A 43 -26.30 12.61 33.13
C ASP A 43 -26.69 11.52 32.13
N LYS A 44 -27.88 10.92 32.29
CA LYS A 44 -28.41 9.90 31.36
C LYS A 44 -28.61 10.45 29.95
N LEU A 45 -29.05 11.69 29.81
CA LEU A 45 -29.22 12.33 28.51
C LEU A 45 -27.86 12.61 27.88
N THR A 46 -26.90 13.10 28.66
CA THR A 46 -25.52 13.37 28.22
C THR A 46 -24.85 12.10 27.74
N GLU A 47 -24.98 11.00 28.48
CA GLU A 47 -24.46 9.68 28.07
C GLU A 47 -25.06 9.23 26.73
N ARG A 48 -26.39 9.26 26.60
CA ARG A 48 -27.08 8.90 25.35
C ARG A 48 -26.68 9.75 24.15
N ILE A 49 -26.54 11.07 24.35
CA ILE A 49 -26.08 11.98 23.31
C ILE A 49 -24.65 11.64 22.93
N THR A 50 -23.77 11.46 23.91
CA THR A 50 -22.35 11.17 23.68
C THR A 50 -22.16 9.84 22.97
N ASP A 51 -22.90 8.79 23.34
CA ASP A 51 -22.84 7.48 22.69
C ASP A 51 -23.33 7.53 21.26
N ARG A 52 -24.41 8.27 21.00
CA ARG A 52 -24.90 8.49 19.64
C ARG A 52 -23.86 9.20 18.77
N LEU A 53 -23.26 10.28 19.28
CA LEU A 53 -22.21 11.02 18.57
C LEU A 53 -20.96 10.16 18.31
N ARG A 54 -20.52 9.35 19.29
CA ARG A 54 -19.41 8.40 19.11
C ARG A 54 -19.70 7.38 18.01
N LEU A 55 -20.92 6.84 17.98
CA LEU A 55 -21.32 5.86 16.99
C LEU A 55 -21.36 6.48 15.59
N GLU A 56 -21.98 7.66 15.45
CA GLU A 56 -22.05 8.40 14.18
C GLU A 56 -20.65 8.72 13.66
N LEU A 57 -19.76 9.25 14.51
CA LEU A 57 -18.38 9.55 14.13
C LEU A 57 -17.57 8.30 13.74
N LYS A 58 -17.79 7.16 14.42
CA LYS A 58 -17.13 5.89 14.08
C LYS A 58 -17.54 5.41 12.69
N VAL A 59 -18.83 5.54 12.35
CA VAL A 59 -19.34 5.17 11.03
C VAL A 59 -18.77 6.08 9.95
N GLU A 60 -18.73 7.39 10.19
CA GLU A 60 -18.13 8.34 9.24
C GLU A 60 -16.65 8.07 9.01
N LEU A 61 -15.87 7.88 10.08
CA LEU A 61 -14.44 7.53 9.98
C LEU A 61 -14.22 6.20 9.23
N GLN A 62 -15.05 5.20 9.48
CA GLN A 62 -15.00 3.93 8.75
C GLN A 62 -15.31 4.13 7.26
N LYS A 63 -16.29 4.98 6.92
CA LYS A 63 -16.64 5.28 5.53
C LYS A 63 -15.53 6.04 4.81
N GLU A 64 -14.95 7.05 5.47
CA GLU A 64 -13.83 7.84 4.93
C GLU A 64 -12.59 6.95 4.72
N SER A 65 -12.23 6.14 5.72
CA SER A 65 -11.10 5.21 5.63
C SER A 65 -11.31 4.14 4.56
N ALA A 66 -12.50 3.55 4.45
CA ALA A 66 -12.83 2.59 3.40
C ALA A 66 -12.74 3.21 2.00
N SER A 67 -13.27 4.43 1.82
CA SER A 67 -13.18 5.18 0.56
C SER A 67 -11.72 5.46 0.18
N MET A 68 -10.91 5.91 1.15
CA MET A 68 -9.48 6.17 0.95
C MET A 68 -8.70 4.88 0.65
N GLN A 69 -9.02 3.77 1.31
CA GLN A 69 -8.42 2.46 1.04
C GLN A 69 -8.74 1.96 -0.37
N VAL A 70 -9.98 2.13 -0.84
CA VAL A 70 -10.39 1.75 -2.21
C VAL A 70 -9.61 2.56 -3.24
N ALA A 71 -9.48 3.88 -3.05
CA ALA A 71 -8.69 4.73 -3.93
C ALA A 71 -7.21 4.33 -3.95
N ALA A 72 -6.61 4.07 -2.78
CA ALA A 72 -5.22 3.63 -2.66
C ALA A 72 -4.98 2.27 -3.35
N ASN A 73 -5.89 1.31 -3.16
CA ASN A 73 -5.82 0.01 -3.81
C ASN A 73 -5.93 0.14 -5.34
N ALA A 74 -6.86 0.98 -5.83
CA ALA A 74 -7.01 1.23 -7.26
C ALA A 74 -5.73 1.84 -7.88
N ALA A 75 -5.10 2.80 -7.20
CA ALA A 75 -3.84 3.38 -7.62
C ALA A 75 -2.70 2.35 -7.64
N ALA A 76 -2.61 1.50 -6.63
CA ALA A 76 -1.62 0.42 -6.59
C ALA A 76 -1.80 -0.57 -7.75
N VAL A 77 -3.03 -0.99 -8.05
CA VAL A 77 -3.34 -1.89 -9.17
C VAL A 77 -2.97 -1.25 -10.52
N ALA A 78 -3.23 0.05 -10.69
CA ALA A 78 -2.84 0.76 -11.91
C ALA A 78 -1.33 0.79 -12.09
N MET A 79 -0.57 1.09 -11.02
CA MET A 79 0.89 1.08 -11.06
C MET A 79 1.44 -0.33 -11.34
N ASP A 80 0.90 -1.36 -10.69
CA ASP A 80 1.30 -2.76 -10.93
C ASP A 80 1.04 -3.18 -12.38
N GLY A 81 -0.07 -2.74 -12.97
CA GLY A 81 -0.38 -3.00 -14.38
C GLY A 81 0.63 -2.37 -15.34
N PHE A 82 1.02 -1.12 -15.09
CA PHE A 82 2.06 -0.45 -15.88
C PHE A 82 3.43 -1.11 -15.73
N LEU A 83 3.86 -1.38 -14.50
CA LEU A 83 5.12 -2.07 -14.21
C LEU A 83 5.17 -3.47 -14.84
N ALA A 84 4.05 -4.18 -14.85
CA ALA A 84 3.95 -5.50 -15.48
C ALA A 84 4.24 -5.44 -16.98
N ALA A 85 3.60 -4.51 -17.69
CA ALA A 85 3.80 -4.33 -19.13
C ALA A 85 5.26 -3.95 -19.45
N GLU A 86 5.87 -3.08 -18.64
CA GLU A 86 7.26 -2.68 -18.83
C GLU A 86 8.23 -3.84 -18.62
N ILE A 87 8.01 -4.66 -17.57
CA ILE A 87 8.85 -5.83 -17.31
C ILE A 87 8.75 -6.85 -18.44
N GLU A 88 7.56 -7.11 -18.97
CA GLU A 88 7.38 -8.08 -20.06
C GLU A 88 8.08 -7.62 -21.35
N THR A 89 8.03 -6.32 -21.66
CA THR A 89 8.61 -5.77 -22.89
C THR A 89 10.12 -5.59 -22.82
N GLN A 90 10.66 -5.07 -21.72
CA GLN A 90 12.10 -4.80 -21.60
C GLN A 90 12.95 -6.05 -21.38
N ASN A 91 12.35 -7.14 -20.90
CA ASN A 91 13.08 -8.36 -20.50
C ASN A 91 12.81 -9.55 -21.45
N ALA A 92 12.33 -9.26 -22.66
CA ALA A 92 12.20 -10.22 -23.73
C ALA A 92 13.54 -10.48 -24.42
N CYS A 93 13.76 -11.71 -24.90
CA CYS A 93 14.94 -12.05 -25.66
C CYS A 93 14.92 -11.36 -27.04
N PRO A 94 16.00 -10.69 -27.48
CA PRO A 94 16.03 -10.03 -28.79
C PRO A 94 15.96 -10.96 -30.01
N ILE A 95 15.99 -12.29 -29.83
CA ILE A 95 15.96 -13.28 -30.91
C ILE A 95 14.55 -13.86 -31.05
N CYS A 96 13.96 -14.37 -29.97
CA CYS A 96 12.63 -14.98 -30.00
C CYS A 96 11.50 -14.06 -29.54
N TYR A 97 11.81 -12.86 -29.05
CA TYR A 97 10.84 -11.87 -28.55
C TYR A 97 9.97 -12.37 -27.39
N GLU A 98 10.42 -13.41 -26.69
CA GLU A 98 9.74 -13.97 -25.53
C GLU A 98 10.45 -13.61 -24.22
N LEU A 99 9.68 -13.48 -23.15
CA LEU A 99 10.20 -13.24 -21.80
C LEU A 99 11.22 -14.33 -21.41
N MET A 100 12.36 -13.91 -20.87
CA MET A 100 13.48 -14.79 -20.52
C MET A 100 13.24 -15.58 -19.22
N VAL A 101 12.17 -16.37 -19.19
CA VAL A 101 11.75 -17.16 -18.02
C VAL A 101 12.60 -18.44 -17.89
N PRO A 102 13.29 -18.66 -16.75
CA PRO A 102 14.03 -19.90 -16.49
C PRO A 102 13.12 -21.14 -16.41
N PRO A 103 13.64 -22.37 -16.59
CA PRO A 103 15.06 -22.69 -16.84
C PRO A 103 15.48 -22.54 -18.30
N ASP A 104 14.64 -22.91 -19.26
CA ASP A 104 15.01 -23.04 -20.68
C ASP A 104 15.33 -21.68 -21.34
N LYS A 105 14.65 -20.63 -20.89
CA LYS A 105 14.85 -19.27 -21.39
C LYS A 105 15.54 -18.37 -20.39
N ALA A 106 16.30 -18.94 -19.44
CA ALA A 106 17.07 -18.15 -18.49
C ALA A 106 17.94 -17.10 -19.21
N PRO A 107 18.05 -15.88 -18.67
CA PRO A 107 18.83 -14.81 -19.29
C PRO A 107 20.33 -15.12 -19.19
N GLN A 108 21.00 -15.10 -20.34
CA GLN A 108 22.41 -15.40 -20.50
C GLN A 108 23.16 -14.21 -21.10
N LEU A 109 24.16 -13.73 -20.37
CA LEU A 109 25.01 -12.59 -20.70
C LEU A 109 26.19 -13.03 -21.57
N LEU A 110 26.48 -12.27 -22.63
CA LEU A 110 27.61 -12.53 -23.53
C LEU A 110 28.80 -11.61 -23.22
N PHE A 111 29.97 -12.18 -22.96
CA PHE A 111 31.22 -11.41 -22.76
C PHE A 111 32.02 -11.28 -24.05
N PRO A 112 32.69 -10.13 -24.26
CA PRO A 112 32.79 -8.96 -23.37
C PRO A 112 31.68 -7.90 -23.57
N CYS A 113 30.71 -8.15 -24.46
CA CYS A 113 29.80 -7.09 -24.93
C CYS A 113 28.64 -6.74 -23.99
N GLY A 114 28.26 -7.62 -23.06
CA GLY A 114 27.17 -7.40 -22.10
C GLY A 114 25.75 -7.56 -22.65
N HIS A 115 25.56 -7.97 -23.92
CA HIS A 115 24.21 -8.25 -24.43
C HIS A 115 23.66 -9.54 -23.82
N THR A 116 22.38 -9.53 -23.46
CA THR A 116 21.68 -10.65 -22.82
C THR A 116 20.63 -11.24 -23.76
N PHE A 117 20.50 -12.56 -23.76
CA PHE A 117 19.54 -13.32 -24.55
C PHE A 117 19.10 -14.56 -23.75
N CYS A 118 18.03 -15.24 -24.16
CA CYS A 118 17.66 -16.49 -23.50
C CYS A 118 18.65 -17.63 -23.83
N THR A 119 18.89 -18.54 -22.89
CA THR A 119 19.81 -19.68 -23.04
C THR A 119 19.54 -20.48 -24.31
N ALA A 120 18.28 -20.83 -24.58
CA ALA A 120 17.89 -21.58 -25.78
C ALA A 120 18.35 -20.90 -27.09
N CYS A 121 18.17 -19.58 -27.23
CA CYS A 121 18.53 -18.86 -28.45
C CYS A 121 20.05 -18.70 -28.60
N VAL A 122 20.78 -18.40 -27.53
CA VAL A 122 22.25 -18.29 -27.57
C VAL A 122 22.88 -19.62 -27.94
N THR A 123 22.42 -20.71 -27.31
CA THR A 123 22.91 -22.06 -27.57
C THR A 123 22.65 -22.44 -29.04
N SER A 124 21.46 -22.19 -29.57
CA SER A 124 21.17 -22.40 -30.99
C SER A 124 22.09 -21.59 -31.91
N HIS A 125 22.31 -20.30 -31.60
CA HIS A 125 23.17 -19.41 -32.39
C HIS A 125 24.62 -19.86 -32.45
N ILE A 126 25.20 -20.31 -31.33
CA ILE A 126 26.60 -20.70 -31.26
C ILE A 126 26.81 -22.12 -31.79
N GLU A 127 26.01 -23.07 -31.31
CA GLU A 127 26.26 -24.51 -31.54
C GLU A 127 25.68 -24.98 -32.87
N LYS A 128 24.43 -24.60 -33.18
CA LYS A 128 23.76 -25.09 -34.39
C LYS A 128 24.12 -24.30 -35.64
N HIS A 129 24.43 -23.01 -35.49
CA HIS A 129 24.75 -22.13 -36.63
C HIS A 129 26.24 -21.76 -36.74
N HIS A 130 27.08 -22.28 -35.84
CA HIS A 130 28.53 -22.01 -35.79
C HIS A 130 28.89 -20.52 -35.78
N LYS A 131 28.06 -19.67 -35.13
CA LYS A 131 28.27 -18.22 -35.06
C LYS A 131 28.75 -17.80 -33.66
N CYS A 132 30.04 -17.53 -33.54
CA CYS A 132 30.67 -17.07 -32.29
C CYS A 132 30.69 -15.54 -32.12
N HIS A 133 29.72 -14.82 -32.69
CA HIS A 133 29.62 -13.35 -32.60
C HIS A 133 28.25 -12.94 -32.05
N CYS A 134 28.21 -11.89 -31.24
CA CYS A 134 26.98 -11.34 -30.68
C CYS A 134 25.96 -11.01 -31.80
N PRO A 135 24.71 -11.50 -31.73
CA PRO A 135 23.68 -11.19 -32.73
C PRO A 135 23.41 -9.69 -32.90
N VAL A 136 23.56 -8.91 -31.82
CA VAL A 136 23.29 -7.46 -31.79
C VAL A 136 24.49 -6.66 -32.27
N CYS A 137 25.62 -6.70 -31.55
CA CYS A 137 26.75 -5.81 -31.82
C CYS A 137 27.89 -6.46 -32.60
N ARG A 138 27.75 -7.74 -33.00
CA ARG A 138 28.73 -8.50 -33.80
C ARG A 138 30.12 -8.67 -33.18
N LYS A 139 30.35 -8.27 -31.93
CA LYS A 139 31.59 -8.59 -31.19
C LYS A 139 31.74 -10.09 -30.99
N LYS A 140 32.98 -10.60 -31.03
CA LYS A 140 33.28 -12.01 -30.76
C LYS A 140 32.84 -12.37 -29.33
N ILE A 141 32.21 -13.53 -29.19
CA ILE A 141 31.79 -14.08 -27.90
C ILE A 141 32.98 -14.87 -27.35
N GLU A 142 33.48 -14.46 -26.19
CA GLU A 142 34.59 -15.14 -25.50
C GLU A 142 34.07 -16.13 -24.46
N SER A 143 33.04 -15.72 -23.71
CA SER A 143 32.40 -16.56 -22.70
C SER A 143 30.94 -16.14 -22.48
N ARG A 144 30.22 -16.96 -21.70
CA ARG A 144 28.80 -16.79 -21.37
C ARG A 144 28.62 -16.98 -19.87
N ALA A 145 27.73 -16.20 -19.26
CA ALA A 145 27.34 -16.41 -17.86
C ALA A 145 25.84 -16.17 -17.67
N PRO A 146 25.18 -16.85 -16.73
CA PRO A 146 23.81 -16.53 -16.34
C PRO A 146 23.73 -15.12 -15.74
N ASN A 147 22.70 -14.37 -16.12
CA ASN A 147 22.39 -13.07 -15.51
C ASN A 147 21.41 -13.29 -14.34
N TYR A 148 21.94 -13.66 -13.18
CA TYR A 148 21.12 -13.97 -12.01
C TYR A 148 20.25 -12.81 -11.54
N SER A 149 20.74 -11.57 -11.62
CA SER A 149 19.97 -10.38 -11.23
C SER A 149 18.72 -10.23 -12.08
N LEU A 150 18.87 -10.33 -13.41
CA LEU A 150 17.74 -10.28 -14.33
C LEU A 150 16.81 -11.48 -14.16
N GLN A 151 17.38 -12.66 -13.94
CA GLN A 151 16.61 -13.87 -13.65
C GLN A 151 15.71 -13.70 -12.42
N GLN A 152 16.23 -13.17 -11.32
CA GLN A 152 15.42 -12.95 -10.10
C GLN A 152 14.32 -11.92 -10.31
N LEU A 153 14.60 -10.85 -11.08
CA LEU A 153 13.58 -9.85 -11.43
C LEU A 153 12.43 -10.47 -12.23
N ILE A 154 12.75 -11.26 -13.26
CA ILE A 154 11.75 -11.96 -14.09
C ILE A 154 10.95 -12.95 -13.24
N LEU A 155 11.59 -13.75 -12.38
CA LEU A 155 10.91 -14.71 -11.51
C LEU A 155 9.96 -14.03 -10.52
N ASN A 156 10.39 -12.94 -9.90
CA ASN A 156 9.54 -12.18 -8.98
C ASN A 156 8.30 -11.63 -9.67
N PHE A 157 8.46 -11.17 -10.92
CA PHE A 157 7.36 -10.70 -11.73
C PHE A 157 6.37 -11.83 -12.07
N VAL A 158 6.87 -12.93 -12.63
CA VAL A 158 6.02 -14.09 -13.01
C VAL A 158 5.26 -14.62 -11.78
N ASN A 159 5.94 -14.79 -10.65
CA ASN A 159 5.33 -15.26 -9.40
C ASN A 159 4.22 -14.33 -8.89
N ARG A 160 4.39 -13.01 -9.01
CA ARG A 160 3.34 -12.05 -8.62
C ARG A 160 2.15 -12.12 -9.57
N ARG A 161 2.42 -12.17 -10.88
CA ARG A 161 1.39 -12.29 -11.91
C ARG A 161 0.54 -13.53 -11.71
N ASP A 162 1.17 -14.69 -11.49
CA ASP A 162 0.47 -15.97 -11.30
C ASP A 162 -0.40 -15.96 -10.04
N LYS A 163 0.06 -15.31 -8.95
CA LYS A 163 -0.75 -15.12 -7.73
C LYS A 163 -1.97 -14.24 -7.98
N VAL A 164 -1.82 -13.15 -8.74
CA VAL A 164 -2.95 -12.27 -9.09
C VAL A 164 -3.96 -13.00 -9.98
N LEU A 165 -3.49 -13.79 -10.95
CA LEU A 165 -4.35 -14.61 -11.80
C LEU A 165 -5.07 -15.70 -10.99
N ALA A 166 -4.39 -16.35 -10.05
CA ALA A 166 -5.00 -17.33 -9.15
C ALA A 166 -6.09 -16.71 -8.27
N ALA A 167 -5.84 -15.54 -7.67
CA ALA A 167 -6.82 -14.84 -6.84
C ALA A 167 -8.06 -14.37 -7.61
N LYS A 168 -7.93 -14.08 -8.92
CA LYS A 168 -9.07 -13.76 -9.80
C LYS A 168 -9.85 -15.01 -10.23
N GLY A 169 -9.23 -16.18 -10.19
CA GLY A 169 -9.81 -17.46 -10.62
C GLY A 169 -10.88 -18.05 -9.69
N GLU A 170 -11.03 -17.55 -8.46
CA GLU A 170 -12.08 -18.00 -7.51
C GLU A 170 -13.44 -17.30 -7.73
N GLY A 171 -13.57 -16.43 -8.74
CA GLY A 171 -14.76 -15.59 -8.94
C GLY A 171 -15.31 -15.42 -10.35
N GLY A 172 -14.96 -16.26 -11.34
CA GLY A 172 -15.47 -16.05 -12.69
C GLY A 172 -15.25 -17.19 -13.68
N ALA A 173 -16.29 -18.01 -13.86
CA ALA A 173 -16.49 -18.75 -15.10
C ALA A 173 -16.94 -17.77 -16.20
N GLY A 174 -16.16 -17.65 -17.29
CA GLY A 174 -16.52 -16.84 -18.45
C GLY A 174 -15.36 -16.76 -19.44
N GLY A 175 -15.42 -17.52 -20.52
CA GLY A 175 -14.27 -17.83 -21.37
C GLY A 175 -13.91 -16.83 -22.48
N GLN A 176 -12.99 -17.35 -23.32
CA GLN A 176 -12.40 -16.88 -24.60
C GLN A 176 -10.93 -16.51 -24.43
N GLY A 177 -9.98 -17.01 -25.21
CA GLY A 177 -9.97 -17.97 -26.30
C GLY A 177 -8.49 -18.28 -26.58
N GLY A 178 -8.20 -19.53 -26.94
CA GLY A 178 -6.82 -20.01 -27.05
C GLY A 178 -6.04 -19.37 -28.20
N LEU A 179 -4.73 -19.22 -28.00
CA LEU A 179 -3.77 -19.31 -29.09
C LEU A 179 -2.86 -20.51 -28.84
N ARG A 180 -2.93 -21.43 -29.79
CA ARG A 180 -2.30 -22.75 -29.81
C ARG A 180 -0.80 -22.60 -29.96
N ALA A 181 -0.07 -23.45 -29.25
CA ALA A 181 1.29 -23.83 -29.59
C ALA A 181 1.34 -24.32 -31.05
N ALA A 182 2.25 -23.76 -31.84
CA ALA A 182 2.67 -24.34 -33.11
C ALA A 182 4.08 -24.91 -32.92
N VAL A 183 4.09 -26.22 -32.76
CA VAL A 183 5.25 -27.10 -32.82
C VAL A 183 5.40 -27.58 -34.27
N HIS A 184 6.64 -27.60 -34.78
CA HIS A 184 7.15 -28.23 -36.01
C HIS A 184 6.76 -27.67 -37.40
N GLN A 185 7.77 -27.18 -38.12
CA GLN A 185 8.54 -27.98 -39.10
C GLN A 185 9.97 -27.47 -39.17
#